data_AF-A0A522YZ08-F1
#
_entry.id   AF-A0A522YZ08-F1
#
_cell.length_a   1.000
_cell.length_b   1.000
_cell.length_c   1.000
_cell.angle_alpha   90.00
_cell.angle_beta   90.00
_cell.angle_gamma   90.00
#
_symmetry.space_group_name_H-M   'P 1'
#
loop_
_entity.id
_entity.type
_entity.pdbx_description
1 polymer ?
#
loop_
_entity_poly.entity_id
_entity_poly.type
_entity_poly.pdbx_seq_one_letter_code
_entity_poly.pdbx_strand_id
1 'polypeptide(L)'
;MTNETVSEDRLYLGVYLALLALTAVTVGSALMGLSPLLAVTFAVGVAAMKASLIGWYFMHLSHERALIYGVAAAGVIAVVILAVGILPDIALKL
;
A
#
# COMPACT_ATOMS: atom_id res chain seq x y z
N MET A 1 -10.33 35.30 0.79
CA MET A 1 -9.24 34.31 0.99
C MET A 1 -9.21 34.00 2.48
N THR A 2 -9.21 32.73 2.89
CA THR A 2 -9.32 32.16 4.27
C THR A 2 -10.70 31.55 4.61
N ASN A 3 -10.70 30.28 5.05
CA ASN A 3 -11.73 29.55 5.82
C ASN A 3 -12.45 28.31 5.21
N GLU A 4 -11.89 27.58 4.23
CA GLU A 4 -12.42 26.24 3.85
C GLU A 4 -11.38 25.10 3.71
N THR A 5 -10.07 25.38 3.64
CA THR A 5 -9.02 24.36 3.40
C THR A 5 -8.60 23.56 4.64
N VAL A 6 -9.00 23.99 5.85
CA VAL A 6 -8.49 23.43 7.12
C VAL A 6 -8.99 22.00 7.39
N SER A 7 -10.06 21.56 6.71
CA SER A 7 -10.66 20.24 6.96
C SER A 7 -9.97 19.11 6.18
N GLU A 8 -9.56 19.36 4.94
CA GLU A 8 -8.93 18.35 4.07
C GLU A 8 -7.49 18.07 4.51
N ASP A 9 -6.72 19.11 4.84
CA ASP A 9 -5.33 18.99 5.30
C ASP A 9 -5.21 18.08 6.54
N ARG A 10 -6.19 18.16 7.45
CA ARG A 10 -6.23 17.35 8.68
C ARG A 10 -6.57 15.88 8.39
N LEU A 11 -7.39 15.61 7.38
CA LEU A 11 -7.68 14.26 6.90
C LEU A 11 -6.42 13.64 6.26
N TYR A 12 -5.75 14.38 5.38
CA TYR A 12 -4.48 13.95 4.76
C TYR A 12 -3.40 13.65 5.80
N LEU A 13 -3.26 14.51 6.81
CA LEU A 13 -2.31 14.29 7.90
C LEU A 13 -2.68 13.05 8.73
N GLY A 14 -3.96 12.79 8.97
CA GLY A 14 -4.44 11.58 9.62
C GLY A 14 -4.08 10.30 8.84
N VAL A 15 -4.28 10.30 7.52
CA VAL A 15 -3.93 9.17 6.65
C VAL A 15 -2.41 8.97 6.58
N TYR A 16 -1.64 10.06 6.52
CA TYR A 16 -0.18 10.02 6.58
C TYR A 16 0.31 9.33 7.85
N LEU A 17 -0.24 9.71 9.01
CA LEU A 17 0.09 9.07 10.29
C LEU A 17 -0.33 7.59 10.34
N ALA A 18 -1.48 7.24 9.75
CA ALA A 18 -1.90 5.83 9.64
C ALA A 18 -0.93 5.00 8.78
N LEU A 19 -0.45 5.53 7.65
CA LEU A 19 0.56 4.88 6.81
C LEU A 19 1.90 4.72 7.54
N LEU A 20 2.28 5.73 8.34
CA LEU A 20 3.49 5.70 9.15
C LEU A 20 3.38 4.62 10.25
N ALA A 21 2.24 4.52 10.91
CA ALA A 21 1.95 3.46 11.88
C ALA A 21 1.98 2.06 11.24
N LEU A 22 1.32 1.86 10.09
CA LEU A 22 1.38 0.59 9.36
C LEU A 22 2.82 0.23 8.96
N THR A 23 3.66 1.22 8.67
CA THR A 23 5.09 1.00 8.36
C THR A 23 5.89 0.59 9.59
N ALA A 24 5.67 1.24 10.72
CA ALA A 24 6.26 0.83 11.99
C ALA A 24 5.87 -0.61 12.35
N VAL A 25 4.62 -1.01 12.11
CA VAL A 25 4.15 -2.39 12.32
C VAL A 25 4.87 -3.37 11.40
N THR A 26 5.05 -3.06 10.10
CA THR A 26 5.80 -3.95 9.19
C THR A 26 7.26 -4.11 9.63
N VAL A 27 7.93 -3.00 9.97
CA VAL A 27 9.33 -3.03 10.43
C VAL A 27 9.45 -3.80 11.75
N GLY A 28 8.53 -3.56 12.69
CA GLY A 28 8.48 -4.30 13.96
C GLY A 28 8.30 -5.81 13.74
N SER A 29 7.42 -6.21 12.82
CA SER A 29 7.25 -7.62 12.46
C SER A 29 8.51 -8.21 11.81
N ALA A 30 9.23 -7.46 10.99
CA ALA A 30 10.48 -7.93 10.37
C ALA A 30 11.59 -8.16 11.41
N LEU A 31 11.63 -7.35 12.47
CA LEU A 31 12.62 -7.48 13.55
C LEU A 31 12.35 -8.67 14.49
N MET A 32 11.11 -9.15 14.57
CA MET A 32 10.73 -10.27 15.44
C MET A 32 11.09 -11.66 14.90
N GLY A 33 11.64 -11.77 13.68
CA GLY A 33 12.14 -13.03 13.14
C GLY A 33 11.04 -14.10 12.95
N LEU A 34 9.89 -13.72 12.40
CA LEU A 34 8.79 -14.64 12.10
C LEU A 34 9.16 -15.68 11.02
N SER A 35 8.52 -16.84 11.10
CA SER A 35 8.61 -17.89 10.07
C SER A 35 8.35 -17.31 8.67
N PRO A 36 9.10 -17.73 7.62
CA PRO A 36 9.05 -17.11 6.29
C PRO A 36 7.64 -16.99 5.71
N LEU A 37 6.80 -18.00 5.93
CA LEU A 37 5.44 -18.03 5.40
C LEU A 37 4.51 -17.03 6.11
N LEU A 38 4.67 -16.87 7.43
CA LEU A 38 3.93 -15.85 8.20
C LEU A 38 4.42 -14.45 7.86
N ALA A 39 5.72 -14.26 7.70
CA ALA A 39 6.30 -12.97 7.34
C ALA A 39 5.79 -12.48 5.98
N VAL A 40 5.74 -13.35 4.97
CA VAL A 40 5.24 -13.00 3.63
C VAL A 40 3.75 -12.67 3.64
N THR A 41 2.92 -13.52 4.27
CA THR A 41 1.46 -13.28 4.32
C THR A 41 1.13 -11.98 5.06
N PHE A 42 1.82 -11.71 6.17
CA PHE A 42 1.68 -10.45 6.92
C PHE A 42 2.16 -9.24 6.12
N ALA A 43 3.34 -9.33 5.48
CA ALA A 43 3.88 -8.24 4.68
C ALA A 43 2.97 -7.87 3.51
N VAL A 44 2.42 -8.85 2.79
CA VAL A 44 1.47 -8.63 1.69
C VAL A 44 0.16 -8.02 2.19
N GLY A 45 -0.37 -8.51 3.31
CA GLY A 45 -1.58 -7.95 3.92
C GLY A 45 -1.42 -6.48 4.32
N VAL A 46 -0.31 -6.14 4.99
CA VAL A 46 -0.02 -4.75 5.39
C VAL A 46 0.27 -3.88 4.16
N ALA A 47 0.94 -4.40 3.13
CA ALA A 47 1.17 -3.69 1.89
C ALA A 47 -0.14 -3.35 1.16
N ALA A 48 -1.09 -4.29 1.10
CA ALA A 48 -2.40 -4.07 0.50
C ALA A 48 -3.19 -2.97 1.24
N MET A 49 -3.21 -2.98 2.57
CA MET A 49 -3.87 -1.94 3.36
C MET A 49 -3.27 -0.54 3.11
N LYS A 50 -1.94 -0.42 3.04
CA LYS A 50 -1.28 0.85 2.68
C LYS A 50 -1.70 1.32 1.30
N ALA A 51 -1.69 0.43 0.31
CA ALA A 51 -2.05 0.75 -1.07
C ALA A 51 -3.51 1.23 -1.18
N SER A 52 -4.44 0.62 -0.46
CA SER A 52 -5.84 1.06 -0.41
C SER A 52 -5.99 2.47 0.19
N LEU A 53 -5.28 2.77 1.29
CA LEU A 53 -5.28 4.11 1.89
C LEU A 53 -4.72 5.17 0.93
N ILE A 54 -3.63 4.85 0.23
CA ILE A 54 -3.01 5.76 -0.75
C ILE A 54 -3.96 6.00 -1.94
N GLY A 55 -4.56 4.95 -2.48
CA GLY A 55 -5.48 5.04 -3.62
C GLY A 55 -6.74 5.84 -3.32
N TRP A 56 -7.30 5.69 -2.11
CA TRP A 56 -8.53 6.39 -1.73
C TRP A 56 -8.28 7.86 -1.39
N TYR A 57 -7.24 8.16 -0.61
CA TYR A 57 -7.04 9.51 -0.08
C TYR A 57 -6.05 10.33 -0.89
N PHE A 58 -4.85 9.81 -1.17
CA PHE A 58 -3.79 10.60 -1.82
C PHE A 58 -3.93 10.72 -3.34
N MET A 59 -4.55 9.73 -3.99
CA MET A 59 -4.71 9.75 -5.45
C MET A 59 -5.99 10.41 -5.95
N HIS A 60 -6.82 10.98 -5.05
CA HIS A 60 -8.10 11.64 -5.38
C HIS A 60 -8.87 10.95 -6.52
N LEU A 61 -8.85 9.60 -6.51
CA LEU A 61 -9.31 8.77 -7.63
C LEU A 61 -10.82 8.92 -7.86
N SER A 62 -11.54 9.55 -6.92
CA SER A 62 -12.97 9.78 -7.00
C SER A 62 -13.39 11.02 -7.80
N HIS A 63 -12.48 11.91 -8.21
CA HIS A 63 -12.84 13.16 -8.92
C HIS A 63 -12.08 13.42 -10.23
N GLU A 64 -11.17 12.54 -10.66
CA GLU A 64 -10.34 12.76 -11.84
C GLU A 64 -10.48 11.67 -12.93
N ARG A 65 -10.02 12.03 -14.14
CA ARG A 65 -10.18 11.31 -15.41
C ARG A 65 -9.87 9.82 -15.33
N ALA A 66 -10.61 9.03 -16.10
CA ALA A 66 -10.45 7.58 -16.29
C ALA A 66 -9.01 7.10 -16.61
N LEU A 67 -8.14 7.99 -17.09
CA LEU A 67 -6.72 7.73 -17.30
C LEU A 67 -5.97 7.34 -16.01
N ILE A 68 -6.28 7.97 -14.87
CA ILE A 68 -5.58 7.67 -13.61
C ILE A 68 -5.96 6.27 -13.11
N TYR A 69 -7.23 5.86 -13.26
CA TYR A 69 -7.64 4.47 -13.04
C TYR A 69 -6.91 3.49 -13.95
N GLY A 70 -6.72 3.84 -15.23
CA GLY A 70 -5.98 3.02 -16.19
C GLY A 70 -4.52 2.80 -15.78
N VAL A 71 -3.83 3.86 -15.35
CA VAL A 71 -2.44 3.78 -14.87
C VAL A 71 -2.34 3.00 -13.56
N ALA A 72 -3.26 3.22 -12.61
CA ALA A 72 -3.33 2.44 -11.37
C ALA A 72 -3.57 0.95 -11.64
N ALA A 73 -4.49 0.62 -12.54
CA ALA A 73 -4.75 -0.77 -12.96
C ALA A 73 -3.52 -1.40 -13.62
N ALA A 74 -2.83 -0.67 -14.50
CA ALA A 74 -1.57 -1.14 -15.09
C ALA A 74 -0.50 -1.42 -14.02
N GLY A 75 -0.40 -0.58 -13.00
CA GLY A 75 0.49 -0.79 -11.84
C GLY A 75 0.13 -2.06 -11.07
N VAL A 76 -1.14 -2.28 -10.77
CA VAL A 76 -1.61 -3.51 -10.08
C VAL A 76 -1.33 -4.75 -10.92
N ILE A 77 -1.60 -4.71 -12.24
CA ILE A 77 -1.31 -5.80 -13.16
C ILE A 77 0.19 -6.13 -13.15
N ALA A 78 1.06 -5.11 -13.23
CA ALA A 78 2.50 -5.31 -13.18
C ALA A 78 2.96 -5.97 -11.86
N VAL A 79 2.39 -5.56 -10.72
CA VAL A 79 2.67 -6.19 -9.42
C VAL A 79 2.24 -7.65 -9.40
N VAL A 80 1.06 -7.98 -9.95
CA VAL A 80 0.59 -9.37 -10.04
C VAL A 80 1.50 -10.21 -10.92
N ILE A 81 1.91 -9.70 -12.09
CA ILE A 81 2.84 -10.39 -12.98
C ILE A 81 4.17 -10.67 -12.27
N LEU A 82 4.73 -9.68 -11.57
CA LEU A 82 5.96 -9.85 -10.81
C LEU A 82 5.79 -10.84 -9.65
N ALA A 83 4.69 -10.79 -8.91
CA ALA A 83 4.42 -11.71 -7.82
C ALA A 83 4.33 -13.18 -8.30
N VAL A 84 3.67 -13.41 -9.44
CA VAL A 84 3.60 -14.74 -10.07
C VAL A 84 4.96 -15.18 -10.60
N GLY A 85 5.74 -14.26 -11.19
CA GLY A 85 7.09 -14.55 -11.70
C GLY A 85 8.12 -14.85 -10.59
N ILE A 86 7.94 -14.29 -9.39
CA ILE A 86 8.81 -14.51 -8.23
C ILE A 86 8.50 -15.83 -7.50
N LEU A 87 7.26 -16.30 -7.55
CA LEU A 87 6.82 -17.54 -6.92
C LEU A 87 7.72 -18.75 -7.22
N PRO A 88 8.10 -19.06 -8.48
CA PRO A 88 8.99 -20.17 -8.78
C PRO A 88 10.42 -19.98 -8.24
N ASP A 89 10.95 -18.75 -8.16
CA ASP A 89 12.30 -18.49 -7.63
C ASP A 89 12.37 -18.74 -6.12
N ILE A 90 11.30 -18.39 -5.39
CA ILE A 90 11.19 -18.64 -3.95
C ILE A 90 10.97 -20.13 -3.68
N ALA A 91 10.11 -20.80 -4.46
CA ALA A 91 9.83 -22.22 -4.32
C ALA A 91 11.04 -23.11 -4.66
N LEU A 92 11.95 -22.65 -5.54
CA LEU A 92 13.20 -23.34 -5.87
C LEU A 92 14.30 -23.21 -4.80
N LYS A 93 14.17 -22.27 -3.85
CA LYS A 93 15.14 -22.00 -2.76
C LYS A 93 14.71 -22.56 -1.40
N LEU A 94 13.56 -23.23 -1.33
CA LEU A 94 13.03 -23.97 -0.16
C LEU A 94 13.37 -25.46 -0.28
#